data_AF-A0A5K1JYM1-F1
#
_entry.id   AF-A0A5K1JYM1-F1
#
_cell.length_a   1.000
_cell.length_b   1.000
_cell.length_c   1.000
_cell.angle_alpha   90.00
_cell.angle_beta   90.00
_cell.angle_gamma   90.00
#
_symmetry.space_group_name_H-M   'P 1'
#
loop_
_entity.id
_entity.type
_entity.pdbx_description
1 polymer ?
#
loop_
_entity_poly.entity_id
_entity_poly.type
_entity_poly.pdbx_seq_one_letter_code
_entity_poly.pdbx_strand_id
1 'polypeptide(L)'
;MSGNDIPGQSTTPWRHTVQLLSMGIAQILLPGVLYGMFTILTLACFCILSTSDRQGRFAKLLLALTLFALWASTTALVVLNTLFSQYLILRDAYITWSDSSTSAGYDDDEVLRYLHAGVCGGTATLTVNILLGDAIVWWRACVLWRGNWPIRVLCVLLLVATFGTDLLSSISGLSAHCAKLDTRYGSTLTLATHTAMGTVDTCWACYRGDTWRPRATGIGYMYQGFSYGVAATALSLATNVLATALVAYKSWRVALCLNLCAYVGAGLTPTPTFRHALHRRYRAMLRKYVEVG
;
A
#
# COMPACT_ATOMS: atom_id res chain seq x y z
N MET A 1 43.30 -37.12 -7.99
CA MET A 1 42.67 -35.87 -7.55
C MET A 1 42.09 -36.13 -6.16
N SER A 2 42.74 -35.63 -5.12
CA SER A 2 42.24 -35.75 -3.74
C SER A 2 41.47 -34.47 -3.41
N GLY A 3 40.21 -34.60 -2.97
CA GLY A 3 39.44 -33.47 -2.48
C GLY A 3 40.01 -33.02 -1.14
N ASN A 4 40.29 -31.71 -0.99
CA ASN A 4 40.61 -31.12 0.30
C ASN A 4 39.30 -30.78 1.01
N ASP A 5 38.70 -31.76 1.67
CA ASP A 5 37.63 -31.51 2.64
C ASP A 5 38.21 -30.69 3.79
N ILE A 6 37.77 -29.44 3.95
CA ILE A 6 38.24 -28.54 5.01
C ILE A 6 37.54 -28.96 6.33
N PRO A 7 38.26 -29.56 7.30
CA PRO A 7 37.63 -30.06 8.51
C PRO A 7 37.55 -28.92 9.54
N GLY A 8 36.41 -28.23 9.63
CA GLY A 8 36.28 -27.15 10.63
C GLY A 8 35.00 -26.32 10.68
N GLN A 9 34.09 -26.42 9.70
CA GLN A 9 32.80 -25.71 9.75
C GLN A 9 31.61 -26.67 9.95
N SER A 10 31.59 -27.33 11.11
CA SER A 10 30.33 -27.77 11.70
C SER A 10 29.58 -26.54 12.25
N THR A 11 29.02 -25.72 11.36
CA THR A 11 28.11 -24.65 11.75
C THR A 11 26.94 -25.27 12.50
N THR A 12 26.89 -25.07 13.81
CA THR A 12 25.87 -25.71 14.65
C THR A 12 24.47 -25.33 14.15
N PRO A 13 23.54 -26.29 13.99
CA PRO A 13 22.22 -26.03 13.39
C PRO A 13 21.47 -24.87 14.09
N TRP A 14 21.69 -24.73 15.41
CA TRP A 14 21.28 -23.60 16.22
C TRP A 14 21.56 -22.21 15.63
N ARG A 15 22.72 -21.98 14.98
CA ARG A 15 23.03 -20.66 14.38
C ARG A 15 22.05 -20.31 13.26
N HIS A 16 21.65 -21.29 12.45
CA HIS A 16 20.69 -21.09 11.36
C HIS A 16 19.29 -20.80 11.91
N THR A 17 18.84 -21.59 12.91
CA THR A 17 17.54 -21.37 13.57
C THR A 17 17.45 -19.99 14.23
N VAL A 18 18.50 -19.54 14.92
CA VAL A 18 18.53 -18.20 15.55
C VAL A 18 18.52 -17.09 14.49
N GLN A 19 19.21 -17.25 13.36
CA GLN A 19 19.15 -16.29 12.25
C GLN A 19 17.75 -16.20 11.66
N LEU A 20 17.11 -17.32 11.32
CA LEU A 20 15.72 -17.35 10.84
C LEU A 20 14.75 -16.70 11.83
N LEU A 21 14.85 -17.04 13.12
CA LEU A 21 14.00 -16.47 14.17
C LEU A 21 14.17 -14.94 14.26
N SER A 22 15.41 -14.43 14.22
CA SER A 22 15.68 -12.99 14.28
C SER A 22 15.15 -12.22 13.06
N MET A 23 15.23 -12.81 11.87
CA MET A 23 14.62 -12.25 10.66
C MET A 23 13.09 -12.23 10.76
N GLY A 24 12.47 -13.33 11.20
CA GLY A 24 11.02 -13.40 11.40
C GLY A 24 10.50 -12.41 12.43
N ILE A 25 11.20 -12.26 13.57
CA ILE A 25 10.86 -11.26 14.60
C ILE A 25 10.96 -9.84 14.01
N ALA A 26 12.03 -9.51 13.27
CA ALA A 26 12.16 -8.19 12.65
C ALA A 26 11.04 -7.91 11.61
N GLN A 27 10.66 -8.92 10.83
CA GLN A 27 9.58 -8.85 9.83
C GLN A 27 8.19 -8.71 10.45
N ILE A 28 7.96 -9.17 11.68
CA ILE A 28 6.69 -8.96 12.40
C ILE A 28 6.69 -7.63 13.16
N LEU A 29 7.79 -7.31 13.85
CA LEU A 29 7.88 -6.17 14.78
C LEU A 29 7.74 -4.82 14.05
N LEU A 30 8.45 -4.64 12.93
CA LEU A 30 8.45 -3.36 12.20
C LEU A 30 7.06 -3.03 11.61
N PRO A 31 6.38 -3.92 10.85
CA PRO A 31 5.01 -3.69 10.42
C PRO A 31 4.02 -3.55 11.58
N GLY A 32 4.19 -4.30 12.67
CA GLY A 32 3.35 -4.19 13.86
C GLY A 32 3.39 -2.80 14.50
N VAL A 33 4.58 -2.23 14.68
CA VAL A 33 4.76 -0.86 15.21
C VAL A 33 4.20 0.19 14.26
N LEU A 34 4.47 0.07 12.95
CA LEU A 34 3.93 0.98 11.93
C LEU A 34 2.40 0.94 11.87
N TYR A 35 1.80 -0.25 11.96
CA TYR A 35 0.35 -0.45 12.01
C TYR A 35 -0.28 0.10 13.29
N GLY A 36 0.39 -0.01 14.43
CA GLY A 36 -0.04 0.62 15.68
C GLY A 36 -0.14 2.15 15.54
N MET A 37 0.90 2.80 15.01
CA MET A 37 0.89 4.24 14.73
C MET A 37 -0.20 4.62 13.73
N PHE A 38 -0.35 3.86 12.64
CA PHE A 38 -1.39 4.08 11.63
C PHE A 38 -2.81 3.96 12.21
N THR A 39 -3.04 3.00 13.11
CA THR A 39 -4.33 2.81 13.78
C THR A 39 -4.66 3.99 14.70
N ILE A 40 -3.70 4.47 15.49
CA ILE A 40 -3.87 5.65 16.36
C ILE A 40 -4.19 6.90 15.51
N LEU A 41 -3.46 7.11 14.41
CA LEU A 41 -3.72 8.21 13.48
C LEU A 41 -5.12 8.13 12.86
N THR A 42 -5.54 6.93 12.43
CA THR A 42 -6.86 6.71 11.82
C THR A 42 -7.99 6.98 12.82
N LEU A 43 -7.86 6.49 14.06
CA LEU A 43 -8.82 6.75 15.13
C LEU A 43 -8.89 8.24 15.47
N ALA A 44 -7.74 8.93 15.57
CA ALA A 44 -7.71 10.37 15.81
C ALA A 44 -8.41 11.15 14.68
N CYS A 45 -8.13 10.84 13.42
CA CYS A 45 -8.82 11.42 12.26
C CYS A 45 -10.33 11.14 12.31
N PHE A 46 -10.75 9.92 12.64
CA PHE A 46 -12.17 9.56 12.73
C PHE A 46 -12.90 10.33 13.84
N CYS A 47 -12.27 10.50 15.01
CA CYS A 47 -12.81 11.32 16.10
C CYS A 47 -12.94 12.80 15.71
N ILE A 48 -11.96 13.37 15.01
CA ILE A 48 -12.01 14.75 14.52
C ILE A 48 -13.11 14.92 13.45
N LEU A 49 -13.24 13.96 12.53
CA LEU A 49 -14.29 13.97 11.49
C LEU A 49 -15.70 13.85 12.10
N SER A 50 -15.85 12.99 13.11
CA SER A 50 -17.13 12.75 13.80
C SER A 50 -17.62 13.93 14.63
N THR A 51 -16.70 14.75 15.16
CA THR A 51 -17.00 15.94 15.97
C THR A 51 -17.19 17.22 15.14
N SER A 52 -16.83 17.20 13.86
CA SER A 52 -16.86 18.38 12.99
C SER A 52 -18.27 18.65 12.39
N ASP A 53 -18.76 19.88 12.54
CA ASP A 53 -20.16 20.31 12.28
C ASP A 53 -20.72 20.01 10.87
N ARG A 54 -22.05 20.04 10.74
CA ARG A 54 -22.91 19.52 9.66
C ARG A 54 -22.58 19.97 8.22
N GLN A 55 -21.76 21.00 8.01
CA GLN A 55 -21.47 21.52 6.67
C GLN A 55 -20.50 20.57 5.94
N GLY A 56 -20.96 19.94 4.85
CA GLY A 56 -20.13 19.07 4.01
C GLY A 56 -20.18 17.55 4.30
N ARG A 57 -21.24 17.03 4.94
CA ARG A 57 -21.34 15.60 5.36
C ARG A 57 -20.89 14.57 4.32
N PHE A 58 -21.24 14.74 3.04
CA PHE A 58 -20.89 13.75 2.00
C PHE A 58 -19.38 13.62 1.77
N ALA A 59 -18.64 14.73 1.77
CA ALA A 59 -17.18 14.71 1.66
C ALA A 59 -16.52 14.06 2.89
N LYS A 60 -17.06 14.33 4.09
CA LYS A 60 -16.61 13.72 5.34
C LYS A 60 -16.87 12.21 5.38
N LEU A 61 -18.04 11.77 4.92
CA LEU A 61 -18.39 10.35 4.81
C LEU A 61 -17.49 9.61 3.82
N LEU A 62 -17.22 10.19 2.64
CA LEU A 62 -16.27 9.61 1.69
C LEU A 62 -14.86 9.51 2.29
N LEU A 63 -14.37 10.58 2.94
CA LEU A 63 -13.05 10.57 3.58
C LEU A 63 -12.98 9.50 4.68
N ALA A 64 -13.97 9.45 5.58
CA ALA A 64 -14.06 8.44 6.64
C ALA A 64 -14.14 7.01 6.09
N LEU A 65 -14.88 6.78 5.00
CA LEU A 65 -14.97 5.48 4.34
C LEU A 65 -13.63 5.08 3.68
N THR A 66 -12.92 6.01 3.03
CA THR A 66 -11.58 5.72 2.48
C THR A 66 -10.55 5.43 3.57
N LEU A 67 -10.59 6.14 4.70
CA LEU A 67 -9.73 5.88 5.87
C LEU A 67 -10.05 4.52 6.50
N PHE A 68 -11.34 4.17 6.64
CA PHE A 68 -11.76 2.87 7.15
C PHE A 68 -11.36 1.72 6.22
N ALA A 69 -11.52 1.88 4.90
CA ALA A 69 -11.09 0.90 3.91
C ALA A 69 -9.57 0.68 3.94
N LEU A 70 -8.78 1.77 4.03
CA LEU A 70 -7.33 1.71 4.14
C LEU A 70 -6.91 1.01 5.43
N TRP A 71 -7.59 1.27 6.55
CA TRP A 71 -7.37 0.57 7.80
C TRP A 71 -7.70 -0.91 7.69
N ALA A 72 -8.91 -1.29 7.27
CA ALA A 72 -9.31 -2.68 7.15
C ALA A 72 -8.36 -3.50 6.24
N SER A 73 -7.93 -2.91 5.11
CA SER A 73 -6.96 -3.54 4.19
C SER A 73 -5.55 -3.64 4.78
N THR A 74 -5.10 -2.64 5.55
CA THR A 74 -3.82 -2.72 6.29
C THR A 74 -3.87 -3.76 7.40
N THR A 75 -5.00 -3.86 8.13
CA THR A 75 -5.23 -4.90 9.14
C THR A 75 -5.17 -6.29 8.52
N ALA A 76 -5.84 -6.50 7.38
CA ALA A 76 -5.82 -7.77 6.66
C ALA A 76 -4.39 -8.15 6.24
N LEU A 77 -3.61 -7.20 5.71
CA LEU A 77 -2.20 -7.41 5.36
C LEU A 77 -1.34 -7.81 6.56
N VAL A 78 -1.50 -7.15 7.71
CA VAL A 78 -0.76 -7.47 8.95
C VAL A 78 -1.15 -8.86 9.47
N VAL A 79 -2.44 -9.20 9.46
CA VAL A 79 -2.93 -10.52 9.90
C VAL A 79 -2.40 -11.62 8.98
N LEU A 80 -2.49 -11.46 7.66
CA LEU A 80 -1.98 -12.44 6.70
C LEU A 80 -0.46 -12.64 6.83
N ASN A 81 0.31 -11.56 6.94
CA ASN A 81 1.76 -11.63 7.18
C ASN A 81 2.10 -12.32 8.51
N THR A 82 1.30 -12.08 9.56
CA THR A 82 1.50 -12.71 10.87
C THR A 82 1.22 -14.21 10.82
N LEU A 83 0.08 -14.62 10.24
CA LEU A 83 -0.28 -16.03 10.05
C LEU A 83 0.76 -16.77 9.19
N PHE A 84 1.21 -16.16 8.09
CA PHE A 84 2.23 -16.72 7.21
C PHE A 84 3.59 -16.86 7.92
N SER A 85 3.98 -15.89 8.76
CA SER A 85 5.21 -15.95 9.54
C SER A 85 5.15 -17.03 10.63
N GLN A 86 4.04 -17.14 11.35
CA GLN A 86 3.79 -18.22 12.32
C GLN A 86 3.85 -19.59 11.65
N TYR A 87 3.21 -19.71 10.48
CA TYR A 87 3.18 -20.93 9.69
C TYR A 87 4.59 -21.39 9.27
N LEU A 88 5.44 -20.49 8.77
CA LEU A 88 6.81 -20.84 8.38
C LEU A 88 7.69 -21.25 9.57
N ILE A 89 7.58 -20.56 10.71
CA ILE A 89 8.29 -20.93 11.95
C ILE A 89 7.87 -22.34 12.40
N LEU A 90 6.56 -22.64 12.36
CA LEU A 90 6.03 -23.95 12.73
C LEU A 90 6.48 -25.06 11.77
N ARG A 91 6.52 -24.78 10.46
CA ARG A 91 7.02 -25.70 9.43
C ARG A 91 8.49 -26.06 9.63
N ASP A 92 9.36 -25.07 9.80
CA ASP A 92 10.80 -25.33 9.95
C ASP A 92 11.11 -26.04 11.27
N ALA A 93 10.38 -25.71 12.36
CA ALA A 93 10.46 -26.44 13.62
C ALA A 93 9.97 -27.90 13.46
N TYR A 94 8.89 -28.13 12.72
CA TYR A 94 8.36 -29.46 12.45
C TYR A 94 9.31 -30.32 11.61
N ILE A 95 9.91 -29.78 10.53
CA ILE A 95 10.90 -30.50 9.72
C ILE A 95 12.09 -30.93 10.57
N THR A 96 12.64 -30.00 11.37
CA THR A 96 13.78 -30.26 12.28
C THR A 96 13.46 -31.35 13.31
N TRP A 97 12.19 -31.50 13.71
CA TRP A 97 11.74 -32.55 14.63
C TRP A 97 11.43 -33.88 13.91
N SER A 98 10.84 -33.82 12.70
CA SER A 98 10.48 -34.97 11.87
C SER A 98 11.71 -35.80 11.48
N ASP A 99 12.85 -35.17 11.18
CA ASP A 99 14.12 -35.86 10.92
C ASP A 99 14.60 -36.77 12.08
N SER A 100 14.02 -36.64 13.28
CA SER A 100 14.31 -37.48 14.45
C SER A 100 13.31 -38.61 14.70
N SER A 101 12.19 -38.69 13.97
CA SER A 101 11.10 -39.64 14.25
C SER A 101 10.42 -40.20 13.00
N THR A 102 10.01 -41.48 13.05
CA THR A 102 9.43 -42.21 11.91
C THR A 102 8.27 -41.45 11.27
N SER A 103 8.34 -41.29 9.94
CA SER A 103 7.52 -40.39 9.12
C SER A 103 6.06 -40.26 9.56
N ALA A 104 5.76 -39.21 10.32
CA ALA A 104 4.41 -38.69 10.43
C ALA A 104 4.01 -38.10 9.06
N GLY A 105 2.85 -38.51 8.53
CA GLY A 105 2.38 -38.06 7.23
C GLY A 105 2.05 -36.56 7.24
N TYR A 106 2.96 -35.75 6.71
CA TYR A 106 2.78 -34.32 6.52
C TYR A 106 1.96 -34.08 5.24
N ASP A 107 0.81 -33.40 5.36
CA ASP A 107 -0.04 -33.11 4.21
C ASP A 107 0.44 -31.84 3.47
N ASP A 108 1.31 -32.04 2.49
CA ASP A 108 1.85 -30.99 1.62
C ASP A 108 0.76 -30.19 0.86
N ASP A 109 -0.47 -30.72 0.73
CA ASP A 109 -1.57 -30.04 0.05
C ASP A 109 -2.18 -28.93 0.93
N GLU A 110 -2.31 -29.15 2.24
CA GLU A 110 -2.80 -28.13 3.19
C GLU A 110 -1.79 -26.99 3.36
N VAL A 111 -0.51 -27.36 3.49
CA VAL A 111 0.67 -26.47 3.47
C VAL A 111 0.63 -25.49 2.30
N LEU A 112 0.42 -26.02 1.09
CA LEU A 112 0.42 -25.22 -0.12
C LEU A 112 -0.78 -24.26 -0.16
N ARG A 113 -1.95 -24.64 0.39
CA ARG A 113 -3.12 -23.73 0.49
C ARG A 113 -2.84 -22.52 1.38
N TYR A 114 -2.24 -22.70 2.55
CA TYR A 114 -1.90 -21.58 3.45
C TYR A 114 -0.83 -20.67 2.84
N LEU A 115 0.21 -21.25 2.24
CA LEU A 115 1.25 -20.48 1.55
C LEU A 115 0.64 -19.62 0.43
N HIS A 116 -0.23 -20.22 -0.37
CA HIS A 116 -0.92 -19.58 -1.48
C HIS A 116 -1.86 -18.46 -1.02
N ALA A 117 -2.69 -18.71 0.00
CA ALA A 117 -3.58 -17.70 0.57
C ALA A 117 -2.81 -16.49 1.13
N GLY A 118 -1.66 -16.71 1.78
CA GLY A 118 -0.78 -15.65 2.26
C GLY A 118 -0.20 -14.77 1.15
N VAL A 119 0.39 -15.38 0.11
CA VAL A 119 0.98 -14.63 -1.02
C VAL A 119 -0.09 -13.91 -1.86
N CYS A 120 -1.20 -14.61 -2.15
CA CYS A 120 -2.33 -14.11 -2.91
C CYS A 120 -3.02 -12.92 -2.18
N GLY A 121 -3.39 -13.12 -0.91
CA GLY A 121 -4.05 -12.10 -0.10
C GLY A 121 -3.13 -10.93 0.29
N GLY A 122 -1.86 -11.20 0.57
CA GLY A 122 -0.86 -10.16 0.86
C GLY A 122 -0.64 -9.21 -0.33
N THR A 123 -0.54 -9.77 -1.54
CA THR A 123 -0.45 -8.98 -2.78
C THR A 123 -1.71 -8.16 -3.02
N ALA A 124 -2.89 -8.79 -2.90
CA ALA A 124 -4.19 -8.12 -3.09
C ALA A 124 -4.38 -6.92 -2.14
N THR A 125 -4.12 -7.13 -0.84
CA THR A 125 -4.28 -6.10 0.21
C THR A 125 -3.26 -4.96 0.06
N LEU A 126 -2.01 -5.24 -0.33
CA LEU A 126 -1.04 -4.18 -0.58
C LEU A 126 -1.44 -3.33 -1.80
N THR A 127 -1.90 -3.95 -2.89
CA THR A 127 -2.40 -3.20 -4.05
C THR A 127 -3.57 -2.30 -3.66
N VAL A 128 -4.53 -2.78 -2.86
CA VAL A 128 -5.63 -1.96 -2.33
C VAL A 128 -5.11 -0.78 -1.51
N ASN A 129 -4.08 -0.98 -0.67
CA ASN A 129 -3.48 0.09 0.13
C ASN A 129 -2.81 1.17 -0.75
N ILE A 130 -2.07 0.78 -1.80
CA ILE A 130 -1.48 1.71 -2.77
C ILE A 130 -2.57 2.54 -3.45
N LEU A 131 -3.61 1.87 -3.99
CA LEU A 131 -4.70 2.52 -4.71
C LEU A 131 -5.47 3.53 -3.84
N LEU A 132 -5.76 3.16 -2.58
CA LEU A 132 -6.42 4.05 -1.63
C LEU A 132 -5.52 5.22 -1.22
N GLY A 133 -4.21 4.99 -1.04
CA GLY A 133 -3.23 6.03 -0.74
C GLY A 133 -3.17 7.10 -1.85
N ASP A 134 -2.94 6.66 -3.09
CA ASP A 134 -2.92 7.54 -4.26
C ASP A 134 -4.25 8.30 -4.43
N ALA A 135 -5.40 7.63 -4.26
CA ALA A 135 -6.71 8.26 -4.35
C ALA A 135 -6.94 9.36 -3.29
N ILE A 136 -6.52 9.14 -2.03
CA ILE A 136 -6.60 10.13 -0.95
C ILE A 136 -5.72 11.36 -1.25
N VAL A 137 -4.51 11.13 -1.76
CA VAL A 137 -3.56 12.20 -2.10
C VAL A 137 -4.04 13.02 -3.30
N TRP A 138 -4.59 12.36 -4.33
CA TRP A 138 -5.21 13.02 -5.47
C TRP A 138 -6.50 13.76 -5.13
N TRP A 139 -7.32 13.24 -4.22
CA TRP A 139 -8.49 13.95 -3.67
C TRP A 139 -8.09 15.29 -3.07
N ARG A 140 -7.04 15.31 -2.23
CA ARG A 140 -6.49 16.54 -1.63
C ARG A 140 -6.04 17.55 -2.69
N ALA A 141 -5.33 17.10 -3.72
CA ALA A 141 -4.93 17.96 -4.85
C ALA A 141 -6.14 18.52 -5.63
N CYS A 142 -7.16 17.71 -5.88
CA CYS A 142 -8.37 18.11 -6.62
C CYS A 142 -9.26 19.10 -5.84
N VAL A 143 -9.39 18.90 -4.52
CA VAL A 143 -10.03 19.86 -3.60
C VAL A 143 -9.31 21.21 -3.66
N LEU A 144 -7.98 21.19 -3.57
CA LEU A 144 -7.15 22.37 -3.54
C LEU A 144 -7.24 23.19 -4.83
N TRP A 145 -7.35 22.51 -5.98
CA TRP A 145 -7.44 23.10 -7.31
C TRP A 145 -8.86 23.08 -7.89
N ARG A 146 -9.86 23.41 -7.05
CA ARG A 146 -11.24 23.76 -7.45
C ARG A 146 -11.25 24.90 -8.49
N GLY A 147 -11.16 24.53 -9.77
CA GLY A 147 -11.19 25.43 -10.92
C GLY A 147 -10.28 25.00 -12.09
N ASN A 148 -9.15 24.33 -11.80
CA ASN A 148 -8.19 23.98 -12.85
C ASN A 148 -8.49 22.59 -13.44
N TRP A 149 -9.25 22.58 -14.53
CA TRP A 149 -9.53 21.39 -15.34
C TRP A 149 -8.30 20.53 -15.67
N PRO A 150 -7.14 21.05 -16.13
CA PRO A 150 -6.00 20.20 -16.49
C PRO A 150 -5.44 19.38 -15.32
N ILE A 151 -5.55 19.86 -14.07
CA ILE A 151 -5.09 19.10 -12.89
C ILE A 151 -6.05 17.93 -12.59
N ARG A 152 -7.34 18.09 -12.88
CA ARG A 152 -8.32 16.99 -12.78
C ARG A 152 -8.12 15.95 -13.87
N VAL A 153 -7.82 16.40 -15.10
CA VAL A 153 -7.50 15.49 -16.21
C VAL A 153 -6.21 14.73 -15.91
N LEU A 154 -5.14 15.41 -15.46
CA LEU A 154 -3.89 14.76 -15.07
C LEU A 154 -4.08 13.77 -13.90
N CYS A 155 -4.90 14.12 -12.92
CA CYS A 155 -5.30 13.23 -11.82
C CYS A 155 -5.97 11.95 -12.34
N VAL A 156 -7.00 12.09 -13.19
CA VAL A 156 -7.69 10.94 -13.79
C VAL A 156 -6.75 10.15 -14.70
N LEU A 157 -5.90 10.81 -15.50
CA LEU A 157 -4.92 10.15 -16.37
C LEU A 157 -3.87 9.37 -15.58
N LEU A 158 -3.38 9.88 -14.44
CA LEU A 158 -2.42 9.16 -13.61
C LEU A 158 -3.08 8.03 -12.82
N LEU A 159 -4.30 8.23 -12.32
CA LEU A 159 -5.10 7.14 -11.75
C LEU A 159 -5.48 6.06 -12.78
N VAL A 160 -5.58 6.40 -14.07
CA VAL A 160 -5.85 5.49 -15.20
C VAL A 160 -4.56 4.99 -15.88
N ALA A 161 -3.40 5.58 -15.58
CA ALA A 161 -2.09 5.00 -15.90
C ALA A 161 -1.73 3.91 -14.89
N THR A 162 -2.06 4.16 -13.61
CA THR A 162 -2.44 3.10 -12.67
C THR A 162 -3.71 2.38 -13.20
N PHE A 163 -3.87 1.08 -12.94
CA PHE A 163 -4.78 0.16 -13.66
C PHE A 163 -4.53 0.02 -15.17
N GLY A 164 -4.54 1.10 -15.95
CA GLY A 164 -4.72 1.04 -17.40
C GLY A 164 -3.54 0.46 -18.18
N THR A 165 -2.33 0.44 -17.60
CA THR A 165 -1.21 -0.33 -18.16
C THR A 165 -1.54 -1.81 -18.32
N ASP A 166 -2.43 -2.36 -17.49
CA ASP A 166 -2.88 -3.77 -17.58
C ASP A 166 -4.15 -4.00 -18.39
N LEU A 167 -4.83 -2.94 -18.84
CA LEU A 167 -5.91 -3.08 -19.81
C LEU A 167 -5.35 -3.45 -21.19
N LEU A 168 -4.15 -2.96 -21.52
CA LEU A 168 -3.41 -3.34 -22.72
C LEU A 168 -2.82 -4.77 -22.62
N SER A 169 -2.30 -5.17 -21.45
CA SER A 169 -1.75 -6.53 -21.23
C SER A 169 -2.84 -7.61 -21.20
N SER A 170 -4.03 -7.29 -20.67
CA SER A 170 -5.20 -8.18 -20.64
C SER A 170 -5.71 -8.53 -22.05
N ILE A 171 -5.62 -7.59 -22.99
CA ILE A 171 -6.06 -7.77 -24.39
C ILE A 171 -5.08 -8.66 -25.18
N SER A 172 -3.78 -8.68 -24.83
CA SER A 172 -2.75 -9.39 -25.59
C SER A 172 -2.55 -10.88 -25.26
N GLY A 173 -3.37 -11.49 -24.39
CA GLY A 173 -3.47 -12.96 -24.31
C GLY A 173 -3.58 -13.60 -22.92
N LEU A 174 -3.34 -12.86 -21.82
CA LEU A 174 -3.34 -13.46 -20.47
C LEU A 174 -4.76 -13.80 -19.96
N SER A 175 -5.77 -13.06 -20.43
CA SER A 175 -7.19 -13.27 -20.08
C SER A 175 -7.68 -14.70 -20.37
N ALA A 176 -7.26 -15.30 -21.48
CA ALA A 176 -7.71 -16.64 -21.89
C ALA A 176 -7.29 -17.77 -20.92
N HIS A 177 -6.22 -17.57 -20.15
CA HIS A 177 -5.80 -18.53 -19.12
C HIS A 177 -6.52 -18.32 -17.78
N CYS A 178 -6.71 -17.07 -17.34
CA CYS A 178 -7.41 -16.81 -16.08
C CYS A 178 -8.94 -17.00 -16.18
N ALA A 179 -9.57 -16.67 -17.31
CA ALA A 179 -11.01 -16.91 -17.56
C ALA A 179 -11.39 -18.41 -17.57
N LYS A 180 -10.42 -19.32 -17.78
CA LYS A 180 -10.62 -20.77 -17.81
C LYS A 180 -10.72 -21.40 -16.41
N LEU A 181 -10.53 -20.62 -15.33
CA LEU A 181 -10.64 -21.05 -13.93
C LEU A 181 -12.06 -20.90 -13.35
N ASP A 182 -12.80 -19.86 -13.75
CA ASP A 182 -14.17 -19.57 -13.27
C ASP A 182 -15.15 -20.71 -13.53
N THR A 183 -14.93 -21.48 -14.62
CA THR A 183 -15.76 -22.64 -14.99
C THR A 183 -15.39 -23.95 -14.29
N ARG A 184 -14.31 -24.00 -13.49
CA ARG A 184 -13.84 -25.27 -12.88
C ARG A 184 -13.83 -25.27 -11.34
N TYR A 185 -13.79 -24.10 -10.70
CA TYR A 185 -13.93 -23.94 -9.25
C TYR A 185 -15.04 -22.93 -8.93
N GLY A 186 -16.30 -23.35 -9.10
CA GLY A 186 -17.46 -22.48 -8.90
C GLY A 186 -17.56 -21.94 -7.46
N SER A 187 -17.13 -20.70 -7.25
CA SER A 187 -17.17 -20.00 -5.95
C SER A 187 -16.95 -18.50 -6.15
N THR A 188 -18.03 -17.75 -6.41
CA THR A 188 -18.39 -16.40 -5.88
C THR A 188 -17.34 -15.30 -5.58
N LEU A 189 -16.09 -15.41 -6.02
CA LEU A 189 -14.99 -14.47 -5.73
C LEU A 189 -14.69 -13.49 -6.88
N THR A 190 -15.53 -13.47 -7.91
CA THR A 190 -15.29 -12.75 -9.17
C THR A 190 -15.87 -11.33 -9.25
N LEU A 191 -16.65 -10.86 -8.27
CA LEU A 191 -17.32 -9.54 -8.34
C LEU A 191 -16.60 -8.38 -7.62
N ALA A 192 -15.57 -8.64 -6.81
CA ALA A 192 -14.94 -7.63 -5.95
C ALA A 192 -13.59 -7.11 -6.46
N THR A 193 -13.00 -7.73 -7.49
CA THR A 193 -11.58 -7.58 -7.85
C THR A 193 -11.34 -6.95 -9.23
N HIS A 194 -12.24 -6.10 -9.73
CA HIS A 194 -12.01 -5.32 -10.95
C HIS A 194 -11.04 -4.13 -10.73
N THR A 195 -9.79 -4.42 -10.33
CA THR A 195 -8.69 -3.45 -10.21
C THR A 195 -7.47 -3.97 -10.97
N ALA A 196 -7.33 -3.54 -12.23
CA ALA A 196 -6.57 -4.23 -13.28
C ALA A 196 -5.08 -4.53 -12.98
N MET A 197 -4.37 -3.63 -12.27
CA MET A 197 -2.98 -3.86 -11.86
C MET A 197 -2.84 -4.85 -10.69
N GLY A 198 -3.87 -4.97 -9.86
CA GLY A 198 -3.93 -6.04 -8.85
C GLY A 198 -4.15 -7.39 -9.52
N THR A 199 -5.04 -7.45 -10.52
CA THR A 199 -5.49 -8.72 -11.11
C THR A 199 -4.43 -9.48 -11.88
N VAL A 200 -3.42 -8.85 -12.48
CA VAL A 200 -2.37 -9.59 -13.20
C VAL A 200 -1.40 -10.24 -12.21
N ASP A 201 -0.88 -9.46 -11.26
CA ASP A 201 0.00 -9.96 -10.19
C ASP A 201 -0.73 -10.95 -9.29
N THR A 202 -2.02 -10.75 -8.94
CA THR A 202 -2.79 -11.77 -8.22
C THR A 202 -3.17 -12.96 -9.10
N CYS A 203 -3.61 -12.83 -10.36
CA CYS A 203 -3.81 -14.01 -11.21
C CYS A 203 -2.55 -14.88 -11.26
N TRP A 204 -1.36 -14.29 -11.33
CA TRP A 204 -0.11 -15.03 -11.39
C TRP A 204 0.32 -15.60 -10.03
N ALA A 205 0.27 -14.81 -8.96
CA ALA A 205 0.57 -15.25 -7.59
C ALA A 205 -0.43 -16.31 -7.07
N CYS A 206 -1.68 -16.23 -7.53
CA CYS A 206 -2.77 -17.15 -7.21
C CYS A 206 -2.94 -18.23 -8.32
N TYR A 207 -2.03 -18.36 -9.29
CA TYR A 207 -2.06 -19.46 -10.28
C TYR A 207 -1.31 -20.70 -9.77
N ARG A 208 -2.05 -21.81 -9.63
CA ARG A 208 -1.49 -23.11 -9.28
C ARG A 208 -0.97 -23.83 -10.53
N GLY A 209 0.22 -23.43 -11.00
CA GLY A 209 0.92 -24.13 -12.08
C GLY A 209 1.78 -25.29 -11.56
N ASP A 210 1.67 -26.48 -12.17
CA ASP A 210 2.35 -27.71 -11.73
C ASP A 210 3.90 -27.63 -11.73
N THR A 211 4.47 -26.60 -12.36
CA THR A 211 5.91 -26.32 -12.39
C THR A 211 6.39 -25.36 -11.28
N TRP A 212 5.48 -24.78 -10.48
CA TRP A 212 5.83 -23.78 -9.47
C TRP A 212 6.41 -24.43 -8.20
N ARG A 213 7.72 -24.72 -8.21
CA ARG A 213 8.47 -25.13 -7.02
C ARG A 213 9.04 -23.91 -6.30
N PRO A 214 8.48 -23.47 -5.14
CA PRO A 214 9.07 -22.40 -4.37
C PRO A 214 10.42 -22.83 -3.77
N ARG A 215 11.52 -22.46 -4.43
CA ARG A 215 12.86 -22.41 -3.81
C ARG A 215 13.12 -21.07 -3.09
N ALA A 216 12.09 -20.24 -2.93
CA ALA A 216 12.21 -18.88 -2.39
C ALA A 216 12.06 -18.86 -0.86
N THR A 217 13.19 -18.77 -0.16
CA THR A 217 13.28 -18.71 1.31
C THR A 217 13.06 -17.28 1.85
N GLY A 218 11.98 -16.61 1.44
CA GLY A 218 11.76 -15.20 1.82
C GLY A 218 10.30 -14.77 1.84
N ILE A 219 9.85 -14.30 3.01
CA ILE A 219 8.56 -13.61 3.19
C ILE A 219 8.67 -12.22 2.56
N GLY A 220 7.67 -11.83 1.75
CA GLY A 220 7.58 -10.46 1.24
C GLY A 220 8.33 -10.17 -0.06
N TYR A 221 8.58 -11.18 -0.90
CA TYR A 221 9.03 -10.96 -2.29
C TYR A 221 7.93 -10.40 -3.20
N MET A 222 7.36 -9.28 -2.80
CA MET A 222 6.60 -8.45 -3.72
C MET A 222 7.56 -7.99 -4.83
N TYR A 223 7.24 -8.37 -6.07
CA TYR A 223 7.94 -7.96 -7.29
C TYR A 223 9.37 -8.50 -7.49
N GLN A 224 9.82 -9.49 -6.70
CA GLN A 224 11.11 -10.12 -6.98
C GLN A 224 11.03 -10.93 -8.29
N GLY A 225 11.58 -10.36 -9.37
CA GLY A 225 11.55 -10.93 -10.72
C GLY A 225 10.61 -10.24 -11.71
N PHE A 226 9.76 -9.30 -11.28
CA PHE A 226 8.80 -8.61 -12.16
C PHE A 226 8.96 -7.08 -12.11
N SER A 227 9.37 -6.51 -13.24
CA SER A 227 9.60 -5.07 -13.44
C SER A 227 8.34 -4.21 -13.25
N TYR A 228 7.16 -4.75 -13.53
CA TYR A 228 5.87 -4.06 -13.42
C TYR A 228 5.58 -3.53 -12.01
N GLY A 229 5.94 -4.31 -10.99
CA GLY A 229 5.64 -3.97 -9.60
C GLY A 229 6.58 -2.93 -8.99
N VAL A 230 7.87 -3.00 -9.34
CA VAL A 230 8.83 -1.93 -9.06
C VAL A 230 8.39 -0.65 -9.78
N ALA A 231 7.89 -0.76 -11.02
CA ALA A 231 7.31 0.38 -11.74
C ALA A 231 6.05 0.92 -11.06
N ALA A 232 5.13 0.07 -10.58
CA ALA A 232 3.91 0.47 -9.88
C ALA A 232 4.19 1.20 -8.56
N THR A 233 5.13 0.68 -7.76
CA THR A 233 5.56 1.34 -6.51
C THR A 233 6.34 2.63 -6.76
N ALA A 234 7.22 2.66 -7.77
CA ALA A 234 7.90 3.89 -8.18
C ALA A 234 6.93 4.94 -8.73
N LEU A 235 5.88 4.52 -9.47
CA LEU A 235 4.84 5.39 -9.98
C LEU A 235 3.98 5.96 -8.85
N SER A 236 3.53 5.14 -7.90
CA SER A 236 2.82 5.60 -6.69
C SER A 236 3.69 6.53 -5.83
N LEU A 237 4.99 6.25 -5.69
CA LEU A 237 5.90 7.16 -5.01
C LEU A 237 5.98 8.51 -5.76
N ALA A 238 6.10 8.48 -7.09
CA ALA A 238 6.16 9.68 -7.92
C ALA A 238 4.85 10.49 -7.92
N THR A 239 3.68 9.86 -7.98
CA THR A 239 2.36 10.54 -7.88
C THR A 239 2.22 11.20 -6.51
N ASN A 240 2.60 10.52 -5.43
CA ASN A 240 2.52 11.03 -4.07
C ASN A 240 3.50 12.21 -3.83
N VAL A 241 4.73 12.11 -4.33
CA VAL A 241 5.71 13.22 -4.31
C VAL A 241 5.20 14.42 -5.14
N LEU A 242 4.70 14.19 -6.35
CA LEU A 242 4.19 15.24 -7.23
C LEU A 242 2.99 15.97 -6.63
N ALA A 243 2.01 15.24 -6.08
CA ALA A 243 0.86 15.83 -5.43
C ALA A 243 1.26 16.61 -4.16
N THR A 244 2.19 16.10 -3.36
CA THR A 244 2.76 16.82 -2.21
C THR A 244 3.47 18.10 -2.64
N ALA A 245 4.26 18.04 -3.72
CA ALA A 245 4.91 19.21 -4.30
C ALA A 245 3.90 20.24 -4.85
N LEU A 246 2.79 19.83 -5.45
CA LEU A 246 1.72 20.73 -5.91
C LEU A 246 1.00 21.42 -4.75
N VAL A 247 0.81 20.74 -3.61
CA VAL A 247 0.29 21.32 -2.37
C VAL A 247 1.28 22.35 -1.80
N ALA A 248 2.55 21.97 -1.67
CA ALA A 248 3.63 22.82 -1.16
C ALA A 248 3.89 24.05 -2.06
N TYR A 249 3.87 23.90 -3.38
CA TYR A 249 4.01 25.01 -4.33
C TYR A 249 2.89 26.03 -4.17
N LYS A 250 1.65 25.58 -3.92
CA LYS A 250 0.52 26.49 -3.74
C LYS A 250 0.56 27.22 -2.40
N SER A 251 0.94 26.55 -1.31
CA SER A 251 1.15 27.23 -0.02
C SER A 251 2.31 28.23 -0.11
N TRP A 252 3.42 27.87 -0.77
CA TRP A 252 4.54 28.77 -1.05
C TRP A 252 4.12 30.00 -1.85
N ARG A 253 3.35 29.86 -2.94
CA ARG A 253 2.86 31.01 -3.71
C ARG A 253 1.98 31.95 -2.90
N VAL A 254 1.16 31.42 -2.00
CA VAL A 254 0.35 32.24 -1.09
C VAL A 254 1.28 32.99 -0.11
N ALA A 255 2.24 32.32 0.51
CA ALA A 255 3.23 32.95 1.39
C ALA A 255 4.07 34.03 0.70
N LEU A 256 4.57 33.76 -0.51
CA LEU A 256 5.33 34.72 -1.31
C LEU A 256 4.50 35.96 -1.65
N CYS A 257 3.23 35.79 -2.00
CA CYS A 257 2.32 36.91 -2.27
C CYS A 257 2.05 37.75 -1.00
N LEU A 258 1.90 37.11 0.18
CA LEU A 258 1.81 37.81 1.46
C LEU A 258 3.08 38.64 1.74
N ASN A 259 4.26 38.06 1.52
CA ASN A 259 5.55 38.72 1.75
C ASN A 259 5.78 39.88 0.77
N LEU A 260 5.46 39.70 -0.52
CA LEU A 260 5.60 40.76 -1.53
C LEU A 260 4.65 41.94 -1.23
N CYS A 261 3.40 41.65 -0.84
CA CYS A 261 2.46 42.69 -0.38
C CYS A 261 2.95 43.42 0.88
N ALA A 262 3.61 42.71 1.81
CA ALA A 262 4.19 43.34 3.00
C ALA A 262 5.40 44.23 2.65
N TYR A 263 6.23 43.82 1.68
CA TYR A 263 7.43 44.56 1.27
C TYR A 263 7.10 45.79 0.41
N VAL A 264 6.21 45.66 -0.57
CA VAL A 264 5.70 46.80 -1.36
C VAL A 264 4.92 47.77 -0.47
N GLY A 265 4.16 47.25 0.50
CA GLY A 265 3.51 48.05 1.53
C GLY A 265 4.46 48.70 2.54
N ALA A 266 5.76 48.42 2.55
CA ALA A 266 6.71 49.11 3.43
C ALA A 266 7.15 50.48 2.88
N GLY A 267 7.05 50.70 1.55
CA GLY A 267 7.37 51.98 0.90
C GLY A 267 6.21 52.98 0.83
N LEU A 268 4.97 52.53 1.10
CA LEU A 268 3.75 53.33 1.11
C LEU A 268 2.97 52.97 2.35
N THR A 269 2.85 53.89 3.31
CA THR A 269 2.23 53.68 4.65
C THR A 269 0.96 52.83 4.56
N PRO A 270 1.03 51.53 4.91
CA PRO A 270 0.01 50.58 4.49
C PRO A 270 -1.18 50.74 5.43
N THR A 271 -2.29 51.24 4.90
CA THR A 271 -3.49 51.46 5.70
C THR A 271 -3.90 50.18 6.43
N PRO A 272 -4.19 50.22 7.75
CA PRO A 272 -4.34 49.02 8.58
C PRO A 272 -5.47 48.10 8.11
N THR A 273 -6.42 48.64 7.36
CA THR A 273 -7.50 47.93 6.64
C THR A 273 -6.98 46.86 5.67
N PHE A 274 -5.91 47.12 4.90
CA PHE A 274 -5.41 46.17 3.90
C PHE A 274 -4.81 44.92 4.57
N ARG A 275 -3.99 45.11 5.61
CA ARG A 275 -3.38 44.02 6.39
C ARG A 275 -4.45 43.11 7.00
N HIS A 276 -5.53 43.69 7.55
CA HIS A 276 -6.66 42.93 8.07
C HIS A 276 -7.45 42.19 6.98
N ALA A 277 -7.67 42.78 5.80
CA ALA A 277 -8.36 42.11 4.70
C ALA A 277 -7.58 40.90 4.18
N LEU A 278 -6.26 41.05 4.00
CA LEU A 278 -5.37 39.98 3.55
C LEU A 278 -5.31 38.84 4.57
N HIS A 279 -5.16 39.17 5.87
CA HIS A 279 -5.14 38.19 6.96
C HIS A 279 -6.50 37.49 7.17
N ARG A 280 -7.63 38.16 6.89
CA ARG A 280 -8.96 37.52 6.83
C ARG A 280 -9.06 36.55 5.66
N ARG A 281 -8.58 36.90 4.46
CA ARG A 281 -8.54 35.98 3.30
C ARG A 281 -7.64 34.77 3.57
N TYR A 282 -6.47 34.95 4.18
CA TYR A 282 -5.60 33.85 4.57
C TYR A 282 -6.25 32.93 5.61
N ARG A 283 -6.82 33.48 6.70
CA ARG A 283 -7.58 32.68 7.69
C ARG A 283 -8.85 32.03 7.11
N ALA A 284 -9.47 32.60 6.08
CA ALA A 284 -10.59 31.96 5.38
C ALA A 284 -10.12 30.80 4.48
N MET A 285 -8.95 30.91 3.84
CA MET A 285 -8.36 29.83 3.06
C MET A 285 -7.85 28.69 3.96
N LEU A 286 -7.23 29.02 5.09
CA LEU A 286 -6.81 28.06 6.12
C LEU A 286 -8.01 27.35 6.77
N ARG A 287 -9.09 28.07 7.10
CA ARG A 287 -10.32 27.41 7.57
C ARG A 287 -10.90 26.46 6.54
N LYS A 288 -10.99 26.84 5.26
CA LYS A 288 -11.36 25.92 4.17
C LYS A 288 -10.39 24.74 3.96
N TYR A 289 -9.16 24.83 4.47
CA TYR A 289 -8.20 23.72 4.48
C TYR A 289 -8.48 22.77 5.65
N VAL A 290 -8.69 23.31 6.86
CA VAL A 290 -9.00 22.55 8.09
C VAL A 290 -10.42 21.97 8.08
N GLU A 291 -11.34 22.56 7.31
CA GLU A 291 -12.72 22.06 7.12
C GLU A 291 -12.84 20.94 6.07
N VAL A 292 -11.78 20.67 5.29
CA VAL A 292 -11.81 19.71 4.16
C VAL A 292 -10.66 18.69 4.19
N GLY A 293 -9.63 18.90 5.01
CA GLY A 293 -8.55 17.95 5.27
C GLY A 293 -8.85 17.00 6.43
#